data_AF-D8TCE3-F1
#
_entry.id   AF-D8TCE3-F1
#
_cell.length_a   1.000
_cell.length_b   1.000
_cell.length_c   1.000
_cell.angle_alpha   90.00
_cell.angle_beta   90.00
_cell.angle_gamma   90.00
#
_symmetry.space_group_name_H-M   'P 1'
#
loop_
_entity.id
_entity.type
_entity.pdbx_description
1 polymer ?
#
loop_
_entity_poly.entity_id
_entity_poly.type
_entity_poly.pdbx_seq_one_letter_code
_entity_poly.pdbx_strand_id
1 'polypeptide(L)'
;MGCLIQKVIATDYAFVIHTMHPIAKDPELMFCEIVPGLGEVLVGNHKGSAFSFTVAKSNLEEARILSLPSKRVGLFAAEGTVIARSDSNGEDLEGFSGAGLYDSVTVDVSKEVVLDYSEERLIWDHAFRGQLLKAVCQVGINVEAAFNGQPQDIEGVYSSGNVAIVQSRPQILN
;
A
#
# COMPACT_ATOMS: atom_id res chain seq x y z
N MET A 1 21.59 4.63 10.36
CA MET A 1 20.35 4.80 11.11
C MET A 1 20.14 6.29 11.28
N GLY A 2 19.36 6.86 10.37
CA GLY A 2 18.65 8.10 10.52
C GLY A 2 17.18 7.85 10.84
N CYS A 3 16.40 8.92 10.80
CA CYS A 3 14.96 8.87 10.92
C CYS A 3 14.42 9.84 9.88
N LEU A 4 13.52 9.35 9.03
CA LEU A 4 12.82 10.19 8.08
C LEU A 4 11.62 10.83 8.79
N ILE A 5 11.61 12.16 8.85
CA ILE A 5 10.43 12.91 9.24
C ILE A 5 9.71 13.35 7.97
N GLN A 6 8.53 12.78 7.73
CA GLN A 6 7.75 13.01 6.52
C GLN A 6 6.40 13.63 6.89
N LYS A 7 5.93 14.57 6.08
CA LYS A 7 4.55 15.07 6.20
C LYS A 7 3.58 13.95 5.89
N VAL A 8 2.60 13.71 6.77
CA VAL A 8 1.53 12.76 6.46
C VAL A 8 0.62 13.36 5.40
N ILE A 9 0.41 12.60 4.33
CA ILE A 9 -0.47 12.98 3.24
C ILE A 9 -1.90 12.60 3.64
N ALA A 10 -2.87 13.46 3.36
CA ALA A 10 -4.28 13.11 3.51
C ALA A 10 -4.55 11.79 2.77
N THR A 11 -5.21 10.85 3.43
CA THR A 11 -5.29 9.46 2.94
C THR A 11 -6.72 8.97 3.06
N ASP A 12 -7.33 8.67 1.91
CA ASP A 12 -8.61 7.96 1.85
C ASP A 12 -8.35 6.45 1.91
N TYR A 13 -7.36 6.00 1.12
CA TYR A 13 -6.89 4.62 1.08
C TYR A 13 -5.36 4.56 1.06
N ALA A 14 -4.78 3.60 1.75
CA ALA A 14 -3.37 3.23 1.60
C ALA A 14 -3.26 1.91 0.84
N PHE A 15 -2.12 1.71 0.18
CA PHE A 15 -1.89 0.52 -0.63
C PHE A 15 -0.44 0.05 -0.58
N VAL A 16 -0.26 -1.25 -0.84
CA VAL A 16 1.02 -1.89 -1.12
C VAL A 16 0.95 -2.55 -2.50
N ILE A 17 2.04 -2.47 -3.25
CA ILE A 17 2.22 -3.11 -4.55
C ILE A 17 3.51 -3.93 -4.54
N HIS A 18 3.40 -5.20 -4.89
CA HIS A 18 4.53 -5.97 -5.39
C HIS A 18 4.45 -6.02 -6.92
N THR A 19 5.42 -5.41 -7.60
CA THR A 19 5.40 -5.33 -9.06
C THR A 19 5.75 -6.67 -9.72
N MET A 20 6.26 -7.65 -8.97
CA MET A 20 6.26 -9.05 -9.37
C MET A 20 5.47 -9.87 -8.36
N HIS A 21 4.64 -10.81 -8.82
CA HIS A 21 3.79 -11.58 -7.92
C HIS A 21 4.64 -12.36 -6.89
N PRO A 22 4.48 -12.13 -5.57
CA PRO A 22 5.43 -12.60 -4.56
C PRO A 22 5.48 -14.14 -4.42
N ILE A 23 4.35 -14.81 -4.64
CA ILE A 23 4.28 -16.29 -4.58
C ILE A 23 4.55 -16.94 -5.95
N ALA A 24 3.83 -16.53 -7.00
CA ALA A 24 3.96 -17.11 -8.33
C ALA A 24 5.30 -16.78 -9.02
N LYS A 25 6.00 -15.72 -8.57
CA LYS A 25 7.23 -15.20 -9.16
C LYS A 25 7.08 -14.85 -10.65
N ASP A 26 5.90 -14.37 -11.03
CA ASP A 26 5.57 -13.98 -12.40
C ASP A 26 5.76 -12.46 -12.57
N PRO A 27 6.75 -12.01 -13.37
CA PRO A 27 7.03 -10.59 -13.57
C PRO A 27 5.95 -9.85 -14.35
N GLU A 28 5.03 -10.53 -15.02
CA GLU A 28 3.89 -9.90 -15.69
C GLU A 28 2.72 -9.64 -14.74
N LEU A 29 2.69 -10.29 -13.58
CA LEU A 29 1.61 -10.16 -12.60
C LEU A 29 2.02 -9.27 -11.42
N MET A 30 1.25 -8.22 -11.18
CA MET A 30 1.35 -7.42 -9.96
C MET A 30 0.41 -7.98 -8.90
N PHE A 31 0.83 -7.93 -7.64
CA PHE A 31 -0.02 -8.19 -6.48
C PHE A 31 -0.19 -6.89 -5.70
N CYS A 32 -1.43 -6.56 -5.35
CA CYS A 32 -1.76 -5.28 -4.71
C CYS A 32 -2.70 -5.51 -3.53
N GLU A 33 -2.52 -4.72 -2.48
CA GLU A 33 -3.38 -4.68 -1.30
C GLU A 33 -3.78 -3.24 -1.00
N ILE A 34 -5.03 -3.04 -0.59
CA ILE A 34 -5.62 -1.72 -0.30
C ILE A 34 -6.40 -1.77 1.03
N VAL A 35 -6.23 -0.75 1.86
CA VAL A 35 -6.99 -0.53 3.10
C VAL A 35 -7.53 0.90 3.18
N PRO A 36 -8.69 1.14 3.81
CA PRO A 36 -9.14 2.49 4.14
C PRO A 36 -8.26 3.12 5.23
N GLY A 37 -7.95 4.41 5.07
CA GLY A 37 -7.07 5.16 5.98
C GLY A 37 -5.59 4.83 5.77
N LEU A 38 -4.78 5.05 6.81
CA LEU A 38 -3.33 4.92 6.74
C LEU A 38 -2.86 3.46 6.60
N GLY A 39 -1.68 3.27 6.00
CA GLY A 39 -1.10 1.96 5.69
C GLY A 39 -0.65 1.14 6.89
N GLU A 40 -0.56 1.74 8.08
CA GLU A 40 -0.14 1.07 9.31
C GLU A 40 -1.08 -0.08 9.71
N VAL A 41 -2.35 -0.09 9.29
CA VAL A 41 -3.24 -1.25 9.51
C VAL A 41 -2.98 -2.42 8.55
N LEU A 42 -2.29 -2.15 7.44
CA LEU A 42 -1.88 -3.14 6.45
C LEU A 42 -0.54 -3.77 6.85
N VAL A 43 0.46 -2.95 7.16
CA VAL A 43 1.81 -3.41 7.53
C VAL A 43 1.94 -3.79 9.01
N GLY A 44 1.16 -3.15 9.89
CA GLY A 44 1.02 -3.56 11.29
C GLY A 44 0.06 -4.74 11.38
N ASN A 45 0.35 -5.68 12.29
CA ASN A 45 -0.35 -6.97 12.48
C ASN A 45 -1.82 -6.85 12.99
N HIS A 46 -2.59 -5.90 12.47
CA HIS A 46 -4.00 -5.70 12.72
C HIS A 46 -4.82 -6.86 12.12
N LYS A 47 -5.79 -7.35 12.89
CA LYS A 47 -6.67 -8.47 12.49
C LYS A 47 -7.53 -8.12 11.27
N GLY A 48 -7.73 -9.11 10.40
CA GLY A 48 -8.51 -9.00 9.17
C GLY A 48 -7.63 -8.90 7.94
N SER A 49 -8.24 -9.02 6.76
CA SER A 49 -7.61 -8.94 5.45
C SER A 49 -7.76 -7.56 4.81
N ALA A 50 -6.77 -7.14 4.03
CA ALA A 50 -6.93 -6.02 3.11
C ALA A 50 -7.80 -6.42 1.90
N PHE A 51 -8.25 -5.44 1.12
CA PHE A 51 -8.77 -5.70 -0.22
C PHE A 51 -7.57 -6.09 -1.08
N SER A 52 -7.51 -7.31 -1.60
CA SER A 52 -6.36 -7.77 -2.36
C SER A 52 -6.75 -8.23 -3.75
N PHE A 53 -5.87 -7.98 -4.72
CA PHE A 53 -6.08 -8.33 -6.11
C PHE A 53 -4.76 -8.56 -6.84
N THR A 54 -4.85 -9.25 -7.97
CA THR A 54 -3.72 -9.42 -8.91
C THR A 54 -4.14 -8.96 -10.29
N VAL A 55 -3.20 -8.44 -11.07
CA VAL A 55 -3.46 -7.95 -12.42
C VAL A 55 -2.22 -8.09 -13.31
N ALA A 56 -2.44 -8.37 -14.59
CA ALA A 56 -1.37 -8.38 -15.58
C ALA A 56 -0.98 -6.94 -15.95
N LYS A 57 0.31 -6.62 -15.97
CA LYS A 57 0.83 -5.29 -16.38
C LYS A 57 0.38 -4.91 -17.79
N SER A 58 0.24 -5.91 -18.67
CA SER A 58 -0.22 -5.74 -20.05
C SER A 58 -1.72 -5.48 -20.18
N ASN A 59 -2.54 -5.76 -19.16
CA ASN A 59 -3.99 -5.53 -19.20
C ASN A 59 -4.54 -5.17 -17.80
N LEU A 60 -4.51 -3.88 -17.48
CA LEU A 60 -5.00 -3.36 -16.19
C LEU A 60 -6.53 -3.42 -16.02
N GLU A 61 -7.29 -3.74 -17.07
CA GLU A 61 -8.75 -3.83 -17.01
C GLU A 61 -9.23 -5.16 -16.39
N GLU A 62 -8.38 -6.19 -16.37
CA GLU A 62 -8.71 -7.54 -15.91
C GLU A 62 -8.14 -7.84 -14.52
N ALA A 63 -8.29 -6.89 -13.59
CA ALA A 63 -7.92 -7.11 -12.20
C ALA A 63 -8.76 -8.25 -11.57
N ARG A 64 -8.07 -9.30 -11.10
CA ARG A 64 -8.69 -10.41 -10.38
C ARG A 64 -8.66 -10.15 -8.88
N ILE A 65 -9.84 -9.95 -8.31
CA ILE A 65 -10.02 -9.81 -6.86
C ILE A 65 -9.71 -11.15 -6.18
N LEU A 66 -8.83 -11.11 -5.17
CA LEU A 66 -8.41 -12.27 -4.39
C LEU A 66 -9.08 -12.31 -3.02
N SER A 67 -9.25 -11.15 -2.38
CA SER A 67 -9.94 -11.02 -1.10
C SER A 67 -10.69 -9.71 -0.98
N LEU A 68 -11.85 -9.76 -0.32
CA LEU A 68 -12.55 -8.58 0.15
C LEU A 68 -12.01 -8.16 1.53
N PRO A 69 -12.03 -6.85 1.84
CA PRO A 69 -11.43 -6.35 3.06
C PRO A 69 -12.28 -6.72 4.28
N SER A 70 -11.60 -7.00 5.39
CA SER A 70 -12.22 -7.35 6.68
C SER A 70 -11.49 -6.77 7.89
N LYS A 71 -10.60 -5.79 7.67
CA LYS A 71 -9.95 -5.05 8.77
C LYS A 71 -11.03 -4.37 9.61
N ARG A 72 -11.01 -4.59 10.92
CA ARG A 72 -12.04 -4.02 11.81
C ARG A 72 -11.95 -2.49 11.90
N VAL A 73 -10.73 -1.96 11.75
CA VAL A 73 -10.42 -0.57 12.02
C VAL A 73 -9.51 -0.01 10.93
N GLY A 74 -9.68 1.29 10.66
CA GLY A 74 -8.75 2.11 9.89
C GLY A 74 -8.14 3.19 10.80
N LEU A 75 -6.92 3.61 10.49
CA LEU A 75 -6.25 4.70 11.19
C LEU A 75 -6.31 5.97 10.32
N PHE A 76 -6.55 7.11 10.94
CA PHE A 76 -6.67 8.39 10.26
C PHE A 76 -5.83 9.46 10.99
N ALA A 77 -4.87 10.02 10.29
CA ALA A 77 -3.97 11.04 10.85
C ALA A 77 -4.68 12.39 11.04
N ALA A 78 -4.20 13.16 12.02
CA ALA A 78 -4.58 14.56 12.13
C ALA A 78 -4.04 15.38 10.95
N GLU A 79 -4.79 16.40 10.54
CA GLU A 79 -4.37 17.29 9.45
C GLU A 79 -3.05 18.00 9.82
N GLY A 80 -2.12 18.04 8.87
CA GLY A 80 -0.84 18.74 9.04
C GLY A 80 0.19 18.01 9.90
N THR A 81 -0.11 16.81 10.40
CA THR A 81 0.84 16.03 11.20
C THR A 81 2.02 15.52 10.36
N VAL A 82 3.06 15.06 11.07
CA VAL A 82 4.23 14.39 10.50
C VAL A 82 4.38 13.01 11.08
N ILE A 83 5.03 12.13 10.33
CA ILE A 83 5.34 10.77 10.73
C ILE A 83 6.84 10.57 10.76
N ALA A 84 7.32 10.01 11.87
CA ALA A 84 8.69 9.58 12.05
C ALA A 84 8.78 8.12 11.61
N ARG A 85 9.65 7.87 10.62
CA ARG A 85 9.89 6.54 10.08
C ARG A 85 11.35 6.18 10.29
N SER A 86 11.57 4.96 10.77
CA SER A 86 12.91 4.40 10.86
C SER A 86 13.44 4.16 9.44
N ASP A 87 14.65 4.61 9.15
CA ASP A 87 15.36 4.25 7.91
C ASP A 87 16.24 3.01 8.10
N SER A 88 15.94 2.22 9.15
CA SER A 88 16.87 1.23 9.67
C SER A 88 17.28 0.23 8.60
N ASN A 89 18.60 0.09 8.47
CA ASN A 89 19.29 -0.94 7.72
C ASN A 89 18.80 -2.37 8.01
N GLY A 90 18.09 -2.61 9.12
CA GLY A 90 17.48 -3.90 9.45
C GLY A 90 16.33 -4.30 8.52
N GLU A 91 15.55 -3.35 7.99
CA GLU A 91 14.53 -3.64 6.97
C GLU A 91 15.12 -3.75 5.57
N ASP A 92 16.26 -3.09 5.35
CA ASP A 92 16.97 -2.99 4.08
C ASP A 92 18.17 -3.94 3.98
N LEU A 93 18.28 -4.95 4.84
CA LEU A 93 19.32 -5.98 4.72
C LEU A 93 19.09 -6.79 3.44
N GLU A 94 20.15 -7.00 2.67
CA GLU A 94 20.12 -7.80 1.45
C GLU A 94 19.55 -9.20 1.76
N GLY A 95 18.39 -9.53 1.16
CA GLY A 95 17.72 -10.81 1.35
C GLY A 95 16.81 -10.91 2.58
N PHE A 96 16.56 -9.83 3.34
CA PHE A 96 15.64 -9.82 4.49
C PHE A 96 14.37 -9.00 4.23
N SER A 97 13.19 -9.64 4.26
CA SER A 97 11.91 -8.94 4.19
C SER A 97 11.54 -8.38 5.57
N GLY A 98 11.97 -7.15 5.84
CA GLY A 98 11.73 -6.48 7.12
C GLY A 98 10.56 -5.49 7.12
N ALA A 99 9.68 -5.53 6.11
CA ALA A 99 8.52 -4.63 6.04
C ALA A 99 7.72 -4.62 7.35
N GLY A 100 7.59 -3.45 7.99
CA GLY A 100 6.84 -3.29 9.23
C GLY A 100 7.56 -3.86 10.47
N LEU A 101 8.89 -4.05 10.41
CA LEU A 101 9.69 -4.45 11.57
C LEU A 101 9.82 -3.29 12.57
N TYR A 102 9.81 -2.06 12.09
CA TYR A 102 9.77 -0.86 12.91
C TYR A 102 8.42 -0.13 12.78
N ASP A 103 7.89 0.29 13.93
CA ASP A 103 6.70 1.12 13.96
C ASP A 103 6.99 2.50 13.35
N SER A 104 6.11 2.94 12.46
CA SER A 104 6.01 4.35 12.06
C SER A 104 5.18 5.09 13.09
N VAL A 105 5.70 6.21 13.62
CA VAL A 105 5.06 6.95 14.71
C VAL A 105 4.66 8.32 14.22
N THR A 106 3.35 8.59 14.19
CA THR A 106 2.81 9.93 13.95
C THR A 106 3.03 10.81 15.17
N VAL A 107 3.37 12.09 14.96
CA VAL A 107 3.54 13.05 16.07
C VAL A 107 2.21 13.31 16.76
N ASP A 108 1.14 13.50 16.00
CA ASP A 108 -0.22 13.49 16.52
C ASP A 108 -0.77 12.08 16.48
N VAL A 109 -1.47 11.68 17.54
CA VAL A 109 -2.05 10.33 17.66
C VAL A 109 -3.11 10.14 16.57
N SER A 110 -2.91 9.13 15.72
CA SER A 110 -3.89 8.73 14.73
C SER A 110 -5.19 8.30 15.38
N LYS A 111 -6.31 8.71 14.78
CA LYS A 111 -7.64 8.29 15.21
C LYS A 111 -7.95 6.90 14.65
N GLU A 112 -8.21 5.95 15.54
CA GLU A 112 -8.79 4.66 15.18
C GLU A 112 -10.29 4.81 14.92
N VAL A 113 -10.75 4.31 13.77
CA VAL A 113 -12.17 4.33 13.37
C VAL A 113 -12.59 2.92 13.00
N VAL A 114 -13.71 2.46 13.55
CA VAL A 114 -14.34 1.19 13.15
C VAL A 114 -14.86 1.34 11.73
N LEU A 115 -14.44 0.43 10.84
CA LEU A 115 -14.81 0.48 9.44
C LEU A 115 -16.20 -0.13 9.23
N ASP A 116 -17.03 0.56 8.45
CA ASP A 116 -18.33 0.05 8.02
C ASP A 116 -18.27 -0.33 6.53
N TYR A 117 -18.11 -1.63 6.29
CA TYR A 117 -18.03 -2.18 4.93
C TYR A 117 -19.39 -2.25 4.23
N SER A 118 -20.51 -1.97 4.90
CA SER A 118 -21.82 -1.90 4.23
C SER A 118 -21.96 -0.69 3.30
N GLU A 119 -21.19 0.38 3.55
CA GLU A 119 -21.19 1.62 2.77
C GLU A 119 -19.83 1.90 2.10
N GLU A 120 -18.89 0.96 2.16
CA GLU A 120 -17.53 1.15 1.65
C GLU A 120 -17.50 1.18 0.11
N ARG A 121 -17.10 2.32 -0.45
CA ARG A 121 -17.05 2.57 -1.90
C ARG A 121 -16.15 1.58 -2.63
N LEU A 122 -15.04 1.15 -2.02
CA LEU A 122 -14.16 0.14 -2.59
C LEU A 122 -14.90 -1.19 -2.89
N ILE A 123 -15.95 -1.51 -2.12
CA ILE A 123 -16.75 -2.73 -2.31
C ILE A 123 -17.88 -2.46 -3.30
N TRP A 124 -18.66 -1.40 -3.08
CA TRP A 124 -19.97 -1.21 -3.72
C TRP A 124 -19.97 -0.29 -4.94
N ASP A 125 -18.99 0.60 -5.08
CA ASP A 125 -18.84 1.49 -6.24
C ASP A 125 -17.84 0.88 -7.23
N HIS A 126 -18.35 0.10 -8.18
CA HIS A 126 -17.54 -0.61 -9.18
C HIS A 126 -16.75 0.34 -10.09
N ALA A 127 -17.31 1.50 -10.42
CA ALA A 127 -16.65 2.50 -11.26
C ALA A 127 -15.47 3.13 -10.52
N PHE A 128 -15.69 3.54 -9.26
CA PHE A 128 -14.63 4.04 -8.41
C PHE A 128 -13.55 2.98 -8.16
N ARG A 129 -13.94 1.74 -7.84
CA ARG A 129 -12.98 0.64 -7.67
C ARG A 129 -12.12 0.49 -8.91
N GLY A 130 -12.70 0.38 -10.11
CA GLY A 130 -11.93 0.25 -11.35
C GLY A 130 -10.91 1.38 -11.56
N GLN A 131 -11.32 2.62 -11.31
CA GLN A 131 -10.43 3.79 -11.39
C GLN A 131 -9.29 3.73 -10.38
N LEU A 132 -9.59 3.37 -9.13
CA LEU A 132 -8.59 3.24 -8.06
C LEU A 132 -7.58 2.14 -8.38
N LEU A 133 -8.04 0.93 -8.72
CA LEU A 133 -7.14 -0.20 -9.04
C LEU A 133 -6.21 0.16 -10.20
N LYS A 134 -6.75 0.77 -11.26
CA LYS A 134 -5.97 1.22 -12.42
C LYS A 134 -4.94 2.28 -12.05
N ALA A 135 -5.31 3.27 -11.22
CA ALA A 135 -4.39 4.31 -10.77
C ALA A 135 -3.23 3.73 -9.94
N VAL A 136 -3.52 2.82 -9.00
CA VAL A 136 -2.52 2.12 -8.19
C VAL A 136 -1.57 1.30 -9.08
N CYS A 137 -2.12 0.52 -10.01
CA CYS A 137 -1.33 -0.34 -10.88
C CYS A 137 -0.45 0.44 -11.87
N GLN A 138 -0.97 1.54 -12.42
CA GLN A 138 -0.19 2.39 -13.31
C GLN A 138 1.02 2.99 -12.59
N VAL A 139 0.88 3.34 -11.32
CA VAL A 139 1.99 3.79 -10.50
C VAL A 139 3.01 2.68 -10.29
N GLY A 140 2.57 1.44 -10.03
CA GLY A 140 3.47 0.28 -9.95
C GLY A 140 4.36 0.12 -11.18
N ILE A 141 3.77 0.17 -12.38
CA ILE A 141 4.50 0.10 -13.66
C ILE A 141 5.50 1.26 -13.79
N ASN A 142 5.06 2.48 -13.47
CA ASN A 142 5.90 3.67 -13.61
C ASN A 142 7.09 3.66 -12.64
N VAL A 143 6.88 3.21 -11.40
CA VAL A 143 7.94 3.12 -10.39
C VAL A 143 8.94 2.03 -10.76
N GLU A 144 8.49 0.83 -11.15
CA GLU A 144 9.37 -0.24 -11.63
C GLU A 144 10.21 0.21 -12.84
N ALA A 145 9.59 0.91 -13.81
CA ALA A 145 10.31 1.48 -14.95
C ALA A 145 11.36 2.51 -14.52
N ALA A 146 11.06 3.37 -13.53
CA ALA A 146 12.01 4.34 -12.99
C ALA A 146 13.21 3.66 -12.29
N PHE A 147 13.04 2.45 -11.77
CA PHE A 147 14.11 1.61 -11.21
C PHE A 147 14.70 0.62 -12.23
N ASN A 148 14.72 0.97 -13.52
CA ASN A 148 15.30 0.17 -14.62
C ASN A 148 14.67 -1.22 -14.77
N GLY A 149 13.37 -1.34 -14.49
CA GLY A 149 12.63 -2.60 -14.62
C GLY A 149 12.86 -3.59 -13.49
N GLN A 150 13.53 -3.19 -12.40
CA GLN A 150 13.70 -4.06 -11.23
C GLN A 150 12.40 -4.16 -10.44
N PRO A 151 11.93 -5.37 -10.07
CA PRO A 151 10.73 -5.53 -9.24
C PRO A 151 10.80 -4.71 -7.95
N GLN A 152 9.71 -4.04 -7.61
CA GLN A 152 9.60 -3.16 -6.44
C GLN A 152 8.50 -3.62 -5.49
N ASP A 153 8.76 -3.40 -4.21
CA ASP A 153 7.79 -3.35 -3.12
C ASP A 153 7.50 -1.89 -2.79
N ILE A 154 6.27 -1.44 -3.06
CA ILE A 154 5.89 -0.03 -3.09
C ILE A 154 4.77 0.20 -2.08
N GLU A 155 4.93 1.20 -1.24
CA GLU A 155 3.88 1.71 -0.35
C GLU A 155 3.42 3.08 -0.84
N GLY A 156 2.11 3.29 -0.86
CA GLY A 156 1.53 4.55 -1.31
C GLY A 156 0.16 4.83 -0.71
N VAL A 157 -0.32 6.03 -1.00
CA VAL A 157 -1.61 6.52 -0.55
C VAL A 157 -2.40 7.09 -1.71
N TYR A 158 -3.71 6.95 -1.63
CA TYR A 158 -4.68 7.54 -2.54
C TYR A 158 -5.56 8.51 -1.76
N SER A 159 -5.71 9.73 -2.27
CA SER A 159 -6.68 10.69 -1.75
C SER A 159 -7.21 11.59 -2.86
N SER A 160 -8.54 11.72 -2.91
CA SER A 160 -9.22 12.63 -3.82
C SER A 160 -8.77 12.52 -5.29
N GLY A 161 -8.59 11.29 -5.79
CA GLY A 161 -8.16 11.05 -7.18
C GLY A 161 -6.65 11.05 -7.41
N ASN A 162 -5.85 11.44 -6.41
CA ASN A 162 -4.41 11.53 -6.53
C ASN A 162 -3.73 10.37 -5.81
N VAL A 163 -2.61 9.91 -6.38
CA VAL A 163 -1.74 8.91 -5.77
C VAL A 163 -0.44 9.58 -5.36
N ALA A 164 0.04 9.29 -4.15
CA ALA A 164 1.38 9.65 -3.72
C ALA A 164 2.12 8.40 -3.24
N ILE A 165 3.37 8.24 -3.69
CA ILE A 165 4.26 7.20 -3.20
C ILE A 165 4.91 7.68 -1.91
N VAL A 166 4.84 6.86 -0.87
CA VAL A 166 5.44 7.15 0.42
C VAL A 166 6.71 6.35 0.64
N GLN A 167 6.86 5.20 0.00
CA GLN A 167 8.06 4.36 0.04
C GLN A 167 8.14 3.45 -1.20
N SER A 168 9.36 3.14 -1.64
CA SER A 168 9.61 2.08 -2.62
C SER A 168 10.96 1.44 -2.28
N ARG A 169 11.04 0.12 -2.40
CA ARG A 169 12.28 -0.65 -2.25
C ARG A 169 12.33 -1.81 -3.25
N PRO A 170 13.52 -2.32 -3.61
CA PRO A 170 13.63 -3.54 -4.40
C PRO A 170 12.90 -4.71 -3.73
N GLN A 171 12.10 -5.45 -4.50
CA GLN A 171 11.41 -6.62 -3.99
C GLN A 171 12.39 -7.77 -3.77
N ILE A 172 12.27 -8.46 -2.64
CA ILE A 172 13.10 -9.63 -2.31
C ILE A 172 12.45 -10.89 -2.88
N LEU A 173 13.19 -11.64 -3.70
CA LEU A 173 12.65 -12.68 -4.58
C LEU A 173 12.94 -14.13 -4.13
N ASN A 174 13.37 -14.29 -2.88
CA ASN A 174 13.85 -15.55 -2.28
C ASN A 174 12.90 -16.73 -2.52
#